data_AF-A0A940HV55-F1
#
_entry.id   AF-A0A940HV55-F1
#
_cell.length_a   1.000
_cell.length_b   1.000
_cell.length_c   1.000
_cell.angle_alpha   90.00
_cell.angle_beta   90.00
_cell.angle_gamma   90.00
#
_symmetry.space_group_name_H-M   'P 1'
#
loop_
_entity.id
_entity.type
_entity.pdbx_description
1 polymer ?
#
loop_
_entity_poly.entity_id
_entity_poly.type
_entity_poly.pdbx_seq_one_letter_code
_entity_poly.pdbx_strand_id
1 'polypeptide(L)'
;ALQRVNDIRRRAAVDDAAKPLMTLSAVNLDIILDERGRELMGEYDRWFDLKRTGKLIQRVLAWNPQAIAAHNLNENHLVRPFPQDEINKLKGLNQNTGYTK
;
A
#
# COMPACT_ATOMS: atom_id res chain seq x y z
N ALA A 1 14.67 -8.27 -11.16
CA ALA A 1 13.89 -7.19 -10.51
C ALA A 1 14.53 -5.82 -10.73
N LEU A 2 15.81 -5.64 -10.36
CA LEU A 2 16.54 -4.36 -10.44
C LEU A 2 16.40 -3.64 -11.80
N GLN A 3 16.67 -4.35 -12.91
CA GLN A 3 16.54 -3.81 -14.27
C GLN A 3 15.18 -3.15 -14.50
N ARG A 4 14.08 -3.86 -14.17
CA ARG A 4 12.71 -3.39 -14.42
C ARG A 4 12.38 -2.12 -13.62
N VAL A 5 12.86 -2.03 -12.38
CA VAL A 5 12.70 -0.82 -11.56
C VAL A 5 13.51 0.33 -12.16
N ASN A 6 14.74 0.07 -12.63
CA ASN A 6 15.55 1.08 -13.30
C ASN A 6 14.92 1.54 -14.63
N ASP A 7 14.21 0.68 -15.35
CA ASP A 7 13.50 1.07 -16.58
C ASP A 7 12.36 2.06 -16.28
N ILE A 8 11.56 1.79 -15.25
CA ILE A 8 10.49 2.70 -14.79
C ILE A 8 11.08 4.05 -14.38
N ARG A 9 12.12 4.02 -13.52
CA ARG A 9 12.79 5.23 -13.03
C ARG A 9 13.41 6.06 -14.14
N ARG A 10 14.06 5.42 -15.12
CA ARG A 10 14.66 6.11 -16.28
C ARG A 10 13.60 6.70 -17.22
N ARG A 11 12.44 6.04 -17.37
CA ARG A 11 11.31 6.61 -18.12
C ARG A 11 10.73 7.84 -17.43
N ALA A 12 10.67 7.83 -16.10
CA ALA A 12 10.18 8.97 -15.30
C ALA A 12 11.22 10.08 -15.08
N ALA A 13 12.43 9.97 -15.65
CA ALA A 13 13.45 11.02 -15.56
C ALA A 13 12.93 12.32 -16.19
N VAL A 14 13.23 13.45 -15.57
CA VAL A 14 12.81 14.78 -16.05
C VAL A 14 13.38 15.11 -17.42
N ASP A 15 14.61 14.65 -17.68
CA ASP A 15 15.32 14.80 -18.95
C ASP A 15 16.36 13.68 -19.14
N ASP A 16 17.02 13.68 -20.29
CA ASP A 16 18.06 12.70 -20.61
C ASP A 16 19.30 12.83 -19.72
N ALA A 17 19.62 14.04 -19.24
CA ALA A 17 20.75 14.28 -18.36
C ALA A 17 20.54 13.66 -16.97
N ALA A 18 19.29 13.52 -16.52
CA ALA A 18 18.93 12.90 -15.25
C ALA A 18 18.87 11.36 -15.31
N LYS A 19 18.81 10.73 -16.50
CA LYS A 19 18.72 9.26 -16.65
C LYS A 19 19.82 8.48 -15.91
N PRO A 20 21.10 8.90 -15.90
CA PRO A 20 22.13 8.23 -15.12
C PRO A 20 21.82 8.18 -13.62
N LEU A 21 21.21 9.24 -13.07
CA LEU A 21 20.84 9.35 -11.65
C LEU A 21 19.66 8.44 -11.27
N MET A 22 18.92 7.92 -12.25
CA MET A 22 17.77 7.04 -12.03
C MET A 22 18.16 5.57 -11.84
N THR A 23 19.44 5.23 -12.00
CA THR A 23 19.94 3.85 -11.95
C THR A 23 20.31 3.43 -10.53
N LEU A 24 19.66 2.40 -10.01
CA LEU A 24 19.99 1.76 -8.74
C LEU A 24 20.96 0.59 -8.97
N SER A 25 21.82 0.32 -7.98
CA SER A 25 22.73 -0.83 -7.95
C SER A 25 22.14 -2.05 -7.24
N ALA A 26 21.12 -1.86 -6.42
CA ALA A 26 20.40 -2.91 -5.70
C ALA A 26 18.92 -2.57 -5.56
N VAL A 27 18.10 -3.59 -5.34
CA VAL A 27 16.66 -3.43 -5.11
C VAL A 27 16.25 -4.29 -3.93
N ASN A 28 15.35 -3.75 -3.09
CA ASN A 28 14.68 -4.48 -2.02
C ASN A 28 13.18 -4.15 -2.05
N LEU A 29 12.42 -4.77 -1.15
CA LEU A 29 10.97 -4.56 -1.07
C LEU A 29 10.61 -3.09 -0.84
N ASP A 30 11.35 -2.39 0.01
CA ASP A 30 11.04 -1.00 0.34
C ASP A 30 11.23 -0.06 -0.87
N ILE A 31 12.29 -0.27 -1.65
CA ILE A 31 12.51 0.42 -2.93
C ILE A 31 11.36 0.16 -3.90
N ILE A 32 10.91 -1.09 -4.02
CA ILE A 32 9.78 -1.44 -4.92
C ILE A 32 8.50 -0.75 -4.46
N LEU A 33 8.21 -0.75 -3.16
CA LEU A 33 7.02 -0.11 -2.61
C LEU A 33 7.07 1.41 -2.78
N ASP A 34 8.23 2.03 -2.66
CA ASP A 34 8.38 3.46 -2.87
C ASP A 34 8.19 3.81 -4.34
N GLU A 35 8.72 3.01 -5.26
CA GLU A 35 8.57 3.24 -6.69
C GLU A 35 7.12 3.03 -7.15
N ARG A 36 6.45 1.96 -6.70
CA ARG A 36 5.02 1.76 -6.96
C ARG A 36 4.16 2.90 -6.41
N GLY A 37 4.54 3.45 -5.25
CA GLY A 37 3.84 4.59 -4.66
C GLY A 37 3.97 5.88 -5.48
N ARG A 38 5.12 6.10 -6.12
CA ARG A 38 5.35 7.26 -7.01
C ARG A 38 4.69 7.08 -8.37
N GLU A 39 4.85 5.91 -8.98
CA GLU A 39 4.37 5.62 -10.33
C GLU A 39 2.85 5.56 -10.40
N LEU A 40 2.20 4.91 -9.42
CA LEU A 40 0.77 4.58 -9.45
C LEU A 40 -0.04 5.44 -8.47
N MET A 41 0.42 6.66 -8.20
CA MET A 41 -0.26 7.56 -7.28
C MET A 41 -1.65 7.91 -7.82
N GLY A 42 -2.69 7.59 -7.05
CA GLY A 42 -4.08 7.84 -7.43
C GLY A 42 -4.77 6.66 -8.14
N GLU A 43 -4.04 5.58 -8.46
CA GLU A 43 -4.58 4.42 -9.18
C GLU A 43 -5.13 3.32 -8.25
N TYR A 44 -5.51 3.67 -7.01
CA TYR A 44 -6.15 2.78 -6.03
C TYR A 44 -5.37 1.52 -5.58
N ASP A 45 -4.10 1.37 -5.95
CA ASP A 45 -3.28 0.19 -5.62
C ASP A 45 -2.64 0.21 -4.23
N ARG A 46 -2.45 1.40 -3.65
CA ARG A 46 -1.53 1.58 -2.50
C ARG A 46 -1.91 0.74 -1.29
N TRP A 47 -3.20 0.62 -0.99
CA TRP A 47 -3.66 -0.17 0.16
C TRP A 47 -3.36 -1.67 -0.03
N PHE A 48 -3.61 -2.20 -1.23
CA PHE A 48 -3.38 -3.61 -1.54
C PHE A 48 -1.89 -3.97 -1.49
N ASP A 49 -1.03 -3.11 -2.05
CA ASP A 49 0.41 -3.29 -1.99
C ASP A 49 0.92 -3.36 -0.57
N LEU A 50 0.55 -2.38 0.25
CA LEU A 50 1.02 -2.32 1.62
C LEU A 50 0.47 -3.47 2.48
N LYS A 51 -0.79 -3.86 2.27
CA LYS A 51 -1.42 -4.99 2.97
C LYS A 51 -0.72 -6.31 2.63
N ARG A 52 -0.61 -6.64 1.34
CA ARG A 52 -0.08 -7.95 0.89
C ARG A 52 1.40 -8.14 1.24
N THR A 53 2.13 -7.06 1.47
CA THR A 53 3.54 -7.11 1.89
C THR A 53 3.74 -6.94 3.40
N GLY A 54 2.66 -6.87 4.19
CA GLY A 54 2.75 -6.69 5.65
C GLY A 54 3.29 -5.32 6.09
N LYS A 55 3.25 -4.31 5.21
CA LYS A 55 3.83 -2.98 5.46
C LYS A 55 2.80 -1.90 5.79
N LEU A 56 1.50 -2.20 5.72
CA LEU A 56 0.42 -1.22 5.90
C LEU A 56 0.53 -0.43 7.21
N ILE A 57 0.45 -1.10 8.35
CA ILE A 57 0.40 -0.41 9.65
C ILE A 57 1.69 0.39 9.87
N GLN A 58 2.86 -0.24 9.67
CA GLN A 58 4.17 0.40 9.82
C GLN A 58 4.28 1.68 8.98
N ARG A 59 3.97 1.60 7.68
CA ARG A 59 4.17 2.72 6.75
C ARG A 59 3.11 3.81 6.89
N VAL A 60 1.86 3.45 7.19
CA VAL A 60 0.80 4.44 7.42
C VAL A 60 1.07 5.24 8.70
N LEU A 61 1.47 4.58 9.79
CA LEU A 61 1.82 5.29 11.03
C LEU A 61 3.13 6.08 10.95
N ALA A 62 3.98 5.81 9.96
CA ALA A 62 5.19 6.60 9.72
C ALA A 62 4.92 7.90 8.94
N TRP A 63 3.95 7.89 8.01
CA TRP A 63 3.84 8.97 7.00
C TRP A 63 2.43 9.51 6.73
N ASN A 64 1.39 9.02 7.41
CA ASN A 64 0.03 9.55 7.27
C ASN A 64 -0.38 10.32 8.55
N PRO A 65 -0.31 11.66 8.55
CA PRO A 65 -0.65 12.48 9.72
C PRO A 65 -2.08 12.27 10.23
N GLN A 66 -3.03 11.98 9.33
CA GLN A 66 -4.43 11.76 9.71
C GLN A 66 -4.58 10.45 10.48
N ALA A 67 -3.95 9.38 10.02
CA ALA A 67 -3.99 8.09 10.70
C ALA A 67 -3.23 8.13 12.03
N ILE A 68 -2.10 8.85 12.08
CA ILE A 68 -1.35 9.10 13.31
C ILE A 68 -2.24 9.81 14.31
N ALA A 69 -2.85 10.94 13.94
CA ALA A 69 -3.72 11.71 14.82
C ALA A 69 -4.98 10.96 15.27
N ALA A 70 -5.53 10.09 14.43
CA ALA A 70 -6.70 9.27 14.78
C ALA A 70 -6.39 8.17 15.82
N HIS A 71 -5.13 7.74 15.95
CA HIS A 71 -4.66 6.74 16.91
C HIS A 71 -5.49 5.44 16.96
N ASN A 72 -6.11 5.03 15.86
CA ASN A 72 -7.02 3.88 15.82
C ASN A 72 -6.63 2.80 14.81
N LEU A 73 -5.57 2.99 14.02
CA LEU A 73 -5.12 2.00 13.05
C LEU A 73 -4.50 0.77 13.75
N ASN A 74 -5.03 -0.41 13.45
CA ASN A 74 -4.63 -1.71 14.03
C ASN A 74 -4.89 -2.86 13.05
N GLU A 75 -4.62 -4.11 13.47
CA GLU A 75 -4.74 -5.31 12.62
C GLU A 75 -6.13 -5.54 12.03
N ASN A 76 -7.20 -5.08 12.67
CA ASN A 76 -8.56 -5.22 12.14
C ASN A 76 -8.71 -4.48 10.80
N HIS A 77 -7.92 -3.42 10.57
CA HIS A 77 -7.94 -2.63 9.33
C HIS A 77 -7.22 -3.30 8.15
N LEU A 78 -6.67 -4.51 8.35
CA LEU A 78 -6.18 -5.33 7.25
C LEU A 78 -7.34 -5.95 6.45
N VAL A 79 -8.54 -5.99 7.00
CA VAL A 79 -9.75 -6.43 6.29
C VAL A 79 -10.82 -5.35 6.30
N ARG A 80 -11.90 -5.56 5.55
CA ARG A 80 -13.08 -4.69 5.56
C ARG A 80 -14.22 -5.42 6.27
N PRO A 81 -15.13 -4.70 6.93
CA PRO A 81 -16.32 -5.33 7.48
C PRO A 81 -17.17 -5.93 6.35
N PHE A 82 -17.78 -7.08 6.59
CA PHE A 82 -18.87 -7.54 5.76
C PHE A 82 -20.05 -6.57 5.88
N PRO A 83 -20.73 -6.21 4.78
CA PRO A 83 -21.93 -5.40 4.84
C PRO A 83 -23.00 -6.07 5.72
N GLN A 84 -23.65 -5.29 6.57
CA GLN A 84 -24.61 -5.83 7.55
C GLN A 84 -25.81 -6.52 6.86
N ASP A 85 -26.25 -6.01 5.71
CA ASP A 85 -27.32 -6.61 4.93
C ASP A 85 -26.98 -8.03 4.46
N GLU A 86 -25.71 -8.29 4.14
CA GLU A 86 -25.26 -9.63 3.74
C GLU A 86 -25.20 -10.58 4.94
N ILE A 87 -24.80 -10.07 6.11
CA ILE A 87 -24.87 -10.84 7.38
C ILE A 87 -26.32 -11.20 7.71
N ASN A 88 -27.26 -10.29 7.51
CA ASN A 88 -28.68 -10.52 7.80
C ASN A 88 -29.31 -11.56 6.86
N LYS A 89 -28.85 -11.66 5.60
CA LYS A 89 -29.36 -12.61 4.59
C LYS A 89 -28.82 -14.03 4.77
N LEU A 90 -27.61 -14.19 5.32
CA LEU A 90 -26.89 -15.46 5.36
C LEU A 90 -26.81 -16.03 6.78
N LYS A 91 -27.48 -17.15 7.02
CA LYS A 91 -27.32 -17.90 8.27
C LYS A 91 -25.88 -18.40 8.42
N GLY A 92 -25.23 -18.04 9.52
CA GLY A 92 -23.88 -18.51 9.86
C GLY A 92 -22.73 -17.63 9.37
N LEU A 93 -23.01 -16.52 8.65
CA LEU A 93 -21.99 -15.53 8.35
C LEU A 93 -21.70 -14.68 9.60
N ASN A 94 -20.46 -14.72 10.07
CA ASN A 94 -20.00 -13.90 11.18
C ASN A 94 -19.08 -12.79 10.68
N GLN A 95 -19.09 -11.67 11.40
CA GLN A 95 -18.25 -10.53 11.08
C GLN A 95 -16.75 -10.86 11.33
N ASN A 96 -15.88 -10.20 10.57
CA ASN A 96 -14.43 -10.21 10.82
C ASN A 96 -14.11 -9.72 12.24
N THR A 97 -13.07 -10.30 12.85
CA THR A 97 -12.58 -9.88 14.16
C THR A 97 -12.38 -8.36 14.23
N GLY A 98 -12.87 -7.74 15.29
CA GLY A 98 -12.75 -6.30 15.54
C GLY A 98 -13.81 -5.41 14.89
N TYR A 99 -14.74 -5.97 14.13
CA TYR A 99 -15.91 -5.26 13.64
C TYR A 99 -17.18 -5.74 14.36
N THR A 100 -18.06 -4.80 14.71
CA THR A 100 -19.35 -5.10 15.35
C THR A 100 -20.36 -5.65 14.34
N LYS A 101 -21.31 -6.44 14.83
CA LYS A 101 -22.57 -6.74 14.12
C LYS A 101 -23.56 -5.60 14.28
#